data_AF-A0AAW5U0V3-F1
#
_entry.id   AF-A0AAW5U0V3-F1
#
_cell.length_a   1.000
_cell.length_b   1.000
_cell.length_c   1.000
_cell.angle_alpha   90.00
_cell.angle_beta   90.00
_cell.angle_gamma   90.00
#
_symmetry.space_group_name_H-M   'P 1'
#
loop_
_entity.id
_entity.type
_entity.pdbx_description
1 polymer ?
#
loop_
_entity_poly.entity_id
_entity_poly.type
_entity_poly.pdbx_seq_one_letter_code
_entity_poly.pdbx_strand_id
1 'polypeptide(L)' 'MVSKLSKEHDRRSGLSHYLYGVSNLFISGTGIGGLSPMITGDEMGVNNILCLVLGAIAAFVFAYSANRVMKYNDK' A
#
# COMPACT_ATOMS: atom_id res chain seq x y z
N MET A 1 -1.24 -18.73 30.12
CA MET A 1 -1.03 -19.21 28.73
C MET A 1 -1.71 -18.23 27.77
N VAL A 2 -0.97 -17.51 26.94
CA VAL A 2 -1.56 -16.71 25.85
C VAL A 2 -2.30 -17.66 24.92
N SER A 3 -3.60 -17.45 24.72
CA SER A 3 -4.42 -18.25 23.82
C SER A 3 -3.82 -18.22 22.41
N LYS A 4 -3.76 -19.38 21.73
CA LYS A 4 -3.26 -19.47 20.34
C LYS A 4 -3.97 -18.49 19.40
N LEU A 5 -5.23 -18.16 19.70
CA LEU A 5 -6.02 -17.18 18.98
C LEU A 5 -5.45 -15.75 19.08
N SER A 6 -4.96 -15.37 20.26
CA SER A 6 -4.34 -14.05 20.48
C SER A 6 -3.02 -13.92 19.72
N LYS A 7 -2.21 -14.99 19.63
CA LYS A 7 -0.98 -14.99 18.82
C LYS A 7 -1.27 -14.88 17.32
N GLU A 8 -2.31 -15.55 16.84
CA GLU A 8 -2.69 -15.47 15.42
C GLU A 8 -3.26 -14.09 15.07
N HIS A 9 -4.02 -13.47 15.98
CA HIS A 9 -4.49 -12.10 15.81
C HIS A 9 -3.33 -11.11 15.69
N ASP A 10 -2.35 -11.22 16.60
CA ASP A 10 -1.18 -10.35 16.64
C ASP A 10 -0.33 -10.47 15.37
N ARG A 11 -0.13 -11.70 14.89
CA ARG A 11 0.56 -11.98 13.62
C ARG A 11 -0.12 -11.36 12.41
N ARG A 12 -1.46 -11.46 12.33
CA ARG A 12 -2.24 -10.88 11.22
C ARG A 12 -2.27 -9.37 11.27
N SER A 13 -2.38 -8.79 12.46
CA SER A 13 -2.29 -7.35 12.68
C SER A 13 -0.92 -6.81 12.24
N GLY A 14 0.18 -7.49 12.59
CA GLY A 14 1.51 -7.13 12.12
C GLY A 14 1.62 -7.16 10.59
N LEU A 15 1.09 -8.20 9.95
CA LEU A 15 1.11 -8.33 8.49
C LEU A 15 0.25 -7.26 7.80
N SER A 16 -0.91 -6.93 8.34
CA SER A 16 -1.77 -5.89 7.77
C SER A 16 -1.15 -4.50 7.92
N HIS A 17 -0.56 -4.19 9.07
CA HIS A 17 0.21 -2.95 9.27
C HIS A 17 1.37 -2.83 8.28
N TYR A 18 2.10 -3.92 8.05
CA TYR A 18 3.15 -3.94 7.03
C TYR A 18 2.59 -3.63 5.63
N LEU A 19 1.50 -4.29 5.22
CA LEU A 19 0.88 -4.07 3.91
C LEU A 19 0.34 -2.65 3.75
N TYR A 20 -0.22 -2.06 4.80
CA TYR A 20 -0.59 -0.64 4.82
C TYR A 20 0.63 0.28 4.70
N GLY A 21 1.73 -0.05 5.38
CA GLY A 21 3.00 0.66 5.24
C GLY A 21 3.52 0.64 3.80
N VAL A 22 3.48 -0.51 3.14
CA VAL A 22 3.85 -0.66 1.72
C VAL A 22 2.91 0.15 0.82
N SER A 23 1.60 0.12 1.06
CA SER A 23 0.62 0.95 0.33
C SER A 23 0.95 2.44 0.42
N ASN A 24 1.22 2.95 1.62
CA ASN A 24 1.58 4.35 1.84
C ASN A 24 2.92 4.70 1.16
N LEU A 25 3.86 3.77 1.13
CA LEU A 25 5.13 3.95 0.42
C LEU A 25 4.92 4.08 -1.09
N PHE A 26 4.03 3.28 -1.68
CA PHE A 26 3.67 3.42 -3.10
C PHE A 26 3.01 4.77 -3.36
N ILE A 27 2.02 5.20 -2.57
CA ILE A 27 1.36 6.50 -2.77
C ILE A 27 2.37 7.66 -2.69
N SER A 28 3.23 7.66 -1.66
CA SER A 28 4.22 8.72 -1.47
C SER A 28 5.34 8.69 -2.52
N GLY A 29 5.91 7.52 -2.82
CA GLY A 29 6.98 7.36 -3.80
C GLY A 29 6.51 7.68 -5.22
N THR A 30 5.33 7.23 -5.59
CA THR A 30 4.70 7.56 -6.87
C THR A 30 4.27 9.02 -6.93
N GLY A 31 3.79 9.60 -5.84
CA GLY A 31 3.51 11.04 -5.77
C GLY A 31 4.75 11.87 -6.03
N ILE A 32 5.87 11.56 -5.36
CA ILE A 32 7.14 12.27 -5.54
C ILE A 32 7.69 12.05 -6.97
N GLY A 33 7.82 10.81 -7.42
CA GLY A 33 8.39 10.51 -8.73
C GLY A 33 7.51 10.92 -9.91
N GLY A 34 6.20 10.73 -9.79
CA GLY A 34 5.22 11.08 -10.80
C GLY A 34 4.99 12.58 -10.94
N LEU A 35 5.07 13.33 -9.84
CA LEU A 35 4.95 14.79 -9.84
C LEU A 35 6.29 15.53 -9.91
N SER A 36 7.42 14.79 -9.91
CA SER A 36 8.76 15.39 -10.08
C SER A 36 8.87 16.37 -11.26
N PRO A 37 8.26 16.12 -12.46
CA PRO A 37 8.29 17.07 -13.56
C PRO A 37 7.70 18.44 -13.21
N MET A 38 6.67 18.50 -12.35
CA MET A 38 6.09 19.77 -11.89
C MET A 38 7.07 20.60 -11.05
N ILE A 39 8.00 19.93 -10.36
CA ILE A 39 9.01 20.59 -9.51
C ILE A 39 10.24 20.96 -10.34
N THR A 40 10.63 20.12 -11.29
CA THR A 40 11.80 20.33 -12.15
C THR A 40 11.52 21.29 -13.32
N GLY A 41 10.25 21.58 -13.61
CA GLY A 41 9.84 22.44 -14.72
C GLY A 41 9.84 21.74 -16.07
N ASP A 42 9.80 20.41 -16.07
CA ASP A 42 9.79 19.56 -17.27
C ASP A 42 8.35 19.16 -17.62
N GLU A 43 8.10 18.81 -18.88
CA GLU A 43 6.76 18.42 -19.33
C GLU A 43 6.33 17.09 -18.70
N MET A 44 5.05 16.98 -18.32
CA MET A 44 4.49 15.70 -17.83
C MET A 44 4.42 14.70 -18.98
N GLY A 45 5.45 13.87 -19.09
CA GLY A 45 5.50 12.76 -20.03
C GLY A 45 4.49 11.66 -19.69
N VAL A 46 4.12 10.87 -20.71
CA VAL A 46 3.23 9.70 -20.58
C VAL A 46 3.75 8.71 -19.53
N ASN A 47 5.08 8.56 -19.40
CA ASN A 47 5.69 7.69 -18.40
C ASN A 47 5.41 8.14 -16.96
N ASN A 48 5.35 9.44 -16.69
CA ASN A 48 5.08 9.99 -15.36
C ASN A 48 3.62 9.73 -14.95
N ILE A 49 2.68 9.95 -15.88
CA ILE A 49 1.26 9.63 -15.70
C ILE A 49 1.07 8.12 -15.49
N LEU A 50 1.76 7.29 -16.28
CA LEU A 50 1.71 5.84 -16.13
C LEU A 50 2.23 5.40 -14.76
N CYS A 51 3.30 6.02 -14.27
CA CYS A 51 3.84 5.75 -12.95
C CYS A 51 2.85 6.14 -11.84
N LEU A 52 2.15 7.28 -11.99
CA LEU A 52 1.07 7.72 -11.09
C LEU A 52 -0.07 6.70 -11.03
N VAL A 53 -0.55 6.25 -12.18
CA VAL A 53 -1.67 5.31 -12.28
C VAL A 53 -1.29 3.93 -11.74
N LEU A 54 -0.14 3.39 -12.15
CA LEU A 54 0.32 2.08 -11.69
C LEU A 54 0.61 2.06 -10.20
N GLY A 55 1.23 3.12 -9.66
CA GLY A 55 1.48 3.24 -8.22
C GLY A 55 0.20 3.38 -7.41
N ALA A 56 -0.80 4.12 -7.90
CA ALA A 56 -2.10 4.20 -7.27
C ALA A 56 -2.81 2.83 -7.25
N ILE A 57 -2.81 2.10 -8.37
CA ILE A 57 -3.38 0.75 -8.44
C ILE A 57 -2.66 -0.19 -7.47
N ALA A 58 -1.32 -0.17 -7.44
CA ALA A 58 -0.53 -0.98 -6.52
C ALA A 58 -0.88 -0.68 -5.07
N ALA A 59 -0.99 0.59 -4.68
CA ALA A 59 -1.41 0.99 -3.34
C ALA A 59 -2.79 0.45 -2.97
N PHE A 60 -3.78 0.58 -3.87
CA PHE A 60 -5.11 0.01 -3.65
C PHE A 60 -5.08 -1.52 -3.46
N VAL A 61 -4.27 -2.25 -4.23
CA VAL A 61 -4.12 -3.70 -4.11
C VAL A 61 -3.52 -4.08 -2.75
N PHE A 62 -2.49 -3.37 -2.29
CA PHE A 62 -1.88 -3.62 -0.99
C PHE A 62 -2.81 -3.28 0.17
N ALA A 63 -3.55 -2.16 0.09
CA ALA A 63 -4.57 -1.80 1.09
C ALA A 63 -5.73 -2.82 1.13
N TYR A 64 -6.18 -3.30 -0.03
CA TYR A 64 -7.20 -4.35 -0.09
C TYR A 64 -6.68 -5.67 0.51
N SER A 65 -5.43 -6.03 0.22
CA SER A 65 -4.78 -7.21 0.79
C SER A 65 -4.64 -7.11 2.30
N ALA A 66 -4.28 -5.93 2.83
CA ALA A 66 -4.21 -5.66 4.26
C ALA A 66 -5.57 -5.90 4.94
N ASN A 67 -6.65 -5.36 4.36
CA ASN A 67 -8.01 -5.57 4.84
C ASN A 67 -8.43 -7.04 4.81
N ARG A 68 -8.03 -7.79 3.78
CA ARG A 68 -8.33 -9.21 3.67
C ARG A 68 -7.58 -10.04 4.70
N VAL A 69 -6.34 -9.68 5.03
CA VAL A 69 -5.54 -10.32 6.09
C VAL A 69 -6.16 -10.08 7.47
N MET A 70 -6.78 -8.91 7.70
CA MET A 70 -7.46 -8.58 8.97
C MET A 70 -8.82 -9.24 9.12
N LYS A 71 -9.53 -9.56 8.03
CA LYS A 71 -10.84 -10.24 8.13
C LYS A 71 -10.66 -11.64 8.72
N TYR A 72 -11.24 -11.86 9.90
CA TYR A 72 -11.53 -13.21 10.37
C TYR A 72 -12.56 -13.84 9.44
N ASN A 73 -12.21 -14.99 8.89
CA ASN A 73 -13.18 -15.84 8.24
C ASN A 73 -13.96 -16.52 9.38
N ASP A 74 -14.99 -15.83 9.87
CA ASP A 74 -16.01 -16.38 10.75
C ASP A 74 -16.81 -17.40 9.91
N LYS A 75 -16.31 -18.63 9.85
CA LYS A 75 -17.00 -19.79 9.31
C LYS A 75 -16.82 -20.93 10.29
#